data_AF-A0A4R5CA18-F1
#
_entry.id   AF-A0A4R5CA18-F1
#
_cell.length_a   1.000
_cell.length_b   1.000
_cell.length_c   1.000
_cell.angle_alpha   90.00
_cell.angle_beta   90.00
_cell.angle_gamma   90.00
#
_symmetry.space_group_name_H-M   'P 1'
#
loop_
_entity.id
_entity.type
_entity.pdbx_description
1 polymer ?
#
loop_
_entity_poly.entity_id
_entity_poly.type
_entity_poly.pdbx_seq_one_letter_code
_entity_poly.pdbx_strand_id
1 'polypeptide(L)' 'MSRIAKRLEKERVVHANDLLEEAGLLDACPYRYVFVKGTYKQWAELFSAVELLEGRGWEIVDWTIDATNEAGAVARRVP' A
#
# COMPACT_ATOMS: atom_id res chain seq x y z
N MET A 1 -7.49 17.04 5.62
CA MET A 1 -6.71 15.77 5.66
C MET A 1 -7.65 14.62 5.92
N SER A 2 -7.68 13.62 5.03
CA SER A 2 -8.52 12.42 5.17
C SER A 2 -8.08 11.57 6.37
N ARG A 3 -8.99 10.75 6.91
CA ARG A 3 -8.68 9.80 8.00
C ARG A 3 -7.56 8.83 7.60
N ILE A 4 -7.52 8.48 6.31
CA ILE A 4 -6.56 7.55 5.72
C ILE A 4 -5.15 8.17 5.72
N ALA A 5 -5.01 9.44 5.30
CA ALA A 5 -3.73 10.15 5.32
C ALA A 5 -3.12 10.25 6.73
N LYS A 6 -3.96 10.46 7.77
CA LYS A 6 -3.49 10.46 9.17
C LYS A 6 -2.99 9.09 9.65
N ARG A 7 -3.59 8.00 9.16
CA ARG A 7 -3.15 6.63 9.48
C ARG A 7 -1.81 6.31 8.81
N LEU A 8 -1.65 6.71 7.54
CA LEU A 8 -0.40 6.60 6.80
C LEU A 8 0.76 7.29 7.54
N GLU A 9 0.55 8.51 8.05
CA GLU A 9 1.54 9.26 8.84
C GLU A 9 2.01 8.54 10.10
N LYS A 10 1.15 7.73 10.72
CA LYS A 10 1.46 7.09 12.00
C LYS A 10 2.03 5.68 11.84
N GLU A 11 1.44 4.90 10.94
CA GLU A 11 1.67 3.45 10.87
C GLU A 11 2.50 3.05 9.65
N ARG A 12 2.65 3.92 8.64
CA ARG A 12 3.25 3.58 7.34
C ARG A 12 2.56 2.39 6.66
N VAL A 13 1.33 2.11 7.07
CA VAL A 13 0.47 1.06 6.53
C VAL A 13 -0.63 1.71 5.69
N VAL A 14 -0.86 1.16 4.51
CA VAL A 14 -1.91 1.56 3.59
C VAL A 14 -2.74 0.34 3.24
N HIS A 15 -4.06 0.44 3.29
CA HIS A 15 -4.86 -0.66 2.82
C HIS A 15 -4.96 -0.64 1.30
N ALA A 16 -4.92 -1.80 0.66
CA ALA A 16 -5.06 -1.91 -0.79
C ALA A 16 -6.32 -1.19 -1.31
N ASN A 17 -7.45 -1.33 -0.62
CA ASN A 17 -8.69 -0.64 -0.99
C ASN A 17 -8.58 0.88 -0.87
N ASP A 18 -7.87 1.41 0.12
CA ASP A 18 -7.66 2.86 0.25
C ASP A 18 -6.90 3.42 -0.96
N LEU A 19 -5.92 2.66 -1.48
CA LEU A 19 -5.16 3.04 -2.68
C LEU A 19 -6.03 3.00 -3.94
N LEU A 20 -6.93 2.02 -4.03
CA LEU A 20 -7.83 1.89 -5.17
C LEU A 20 -8.94 2.97 -5.16
N GLU A 21 -9.40 3.36 -3.98
CA GLU A 21 -10.38 4.44 -3.80
C GLU A 21 -9.75 5.84 -3.95
N GLU A 22 -8.54 6.02 -3.42
CA GLU A 22 -7.81 7.30 -3.42
C GLU A 22 -6.40 7.11 -4.01
N ALA A 23 -6.31 7.00 -5.35
CA ALA A 23 -5.03 6.75 -6.04
C ALA A 23 -3.92 7.75 -5.68
N GLY A 24 -4.27 9.02 -5.39
CA GLY A 24 -3.35 10.09 -5.02
C GLY A 24 -2.89 10.08 -3.55
N LEU A 25 -3.32 9.10 -2.74
CA LEU A 25 -3.04 9.02 -1.31
C LEU A 25 -1.53 9.07 -0.99
N LEU A 26 -0.70 8.55 -1.89
CA LEU A 26 0.75 8.50 -1.70
C LEU A 26 1.54 9.64 -2.34
N ASP A 27 0.88 10.58 -3.02
CA ASP A 27 1.56 11.70 -3.70
C ASP A 27 2.24 12.61 -2.67
N ALA A 28 1.59 12.84 -1.54
CA ALA A 28 2.13 13.63 -0.43
C ALA A 28 2.82 12.77 0.65
N CYS A 29 2.94 11.45 0.45
CA CYS A 29 3.56 10.58 1.44
C CYS A 29 5.05 10.94 1.61
N PRO A 30 5.53 11.27 2.82
CA PRO A 30 6.94 11.61 3.04
C PRO A 30 7.84 10.36 3.15
N TYR A 31 7.25 9.17 3.31
CA TYR A 31 8.00 7.95 3.55
C TYR A 31 8.50 7.32 2.26
N ARG A 32 9.76 6.89 2.29
CA ARG A 32 10.37 6.10 1.21
C ARG A 32 9.83 4.68 1.14
N TYR A 33 9.38 4.13 2.26
CA TYR A 33 8.86 2.77 2.37
C TYR A 33 7.46 2.81 2.96
N VAL A 34 6.56 2.05 2.36
CA VAL A 34 5.20 1.84 2.86
C VAL A 34 4.85 0.36 2.83
N PHE A 35 4.02 -0.07 3.77
CA PHE A 35 3.46 -1.40 3.78
C PHE A 35 2.03 -1.35 3.23
N VAL A 36 1.80 -2.04 2.12
CA VAL A 36 0.48 -2.17 1.51
C VAL A 36 -0.15 -3.43 2.04
N LYS A 37 -1.23 -3.27 2.80
CA LYS A 37 -1.91 -4.35 3.52
C LYS A 37 -3.24 -4.67 2.85
N GLY A 38 -3.48 -5.95 2.65
CA GLY A 38 -4.75 -6.54 2.26
C GLY A 38 -5.09 -7.72 3.15
N THR A 39 -6.18 -8.41 2.80
CA THR A 39 -6.51 -9.71 3.37
C THR A 39 -6.36 -10.79 2.31
N TYR A 40 -6.24 -12.06 2.71
CA TYR A 40 -6.19 -13.19 1.77
C TYR A 40 -7.37 -13.21 0.78
N LYS A 41 -8.55 -12.76 1.22
CA LYS A 41 -9.74 -12.69 0.36
C LYS A 41 -9.69 -11.56 -0.66
N GLN A 42 -8.72 -10.65 -0.51
CA GLN A 42 -8.56 -9.43 -1.30
C GLN A 42 -7.25 -9.44 -2.11
N TRP A 43 -6.81 -10.62 -2.55
CA TRP A 43 -5.58 -10.73 -3.35
C TRP A 43 -5.69 -9.96 -4.67
N ALA A 44 -6.87 -9.96 -5.30
CA ALA A 44 -7.07 -9.23 -6.54
C ALA A 44 -6.89 -7.72 -6.34
N GLU A 45 -7.43 -7.18 -5.25
CA GLU A 45 -7.30 -5.77 -4.87
C GLU A 45 -5.86 -5.45 -4.45
N LEU A 46 -5.19 -6.36 -3.75
CA LEU A 46 -3.78 -6.19 -3.39
C LEU A 46 -2.89 -6.13 -4.63
N PHE A 47 -3.10 -7.02 -5.61
CA PHE A 47 -2.38 -6.96 -6.89
C PHE A 47 -2.69 -5.69 -7.67
N SER A 48 -3.97 -5.32 -7.76
CA SER A 48 -4.38 -4.08 -8.46
C SER A 48 -3.75 -2.85 -7.80
N ALA A 49 -3.68 -2.81 -6.47
CA ALA A 49 -3.02 -1.74 -5.74
C ALA A 49 -1.50 -1.72 -6.00
N VAL A 50 -0.86 -2.89 -6.10
CA VAL A 50 0.55 -2.99 -6.46
C VAL A 50 0.82 -2.50 -7.88
N GLU A 51 0.03 -2.91 -8.88
CA GLU A 51 0.17 -2.43 -10.25
C GLU A 51 0.03 -0.90 -10.34
N LEU A 52 -0.93 -0.33 -9.61
CA LEU A 52 -1.11 1.11 -9.50
C LEU A 52 0.13 1.82 -8.91
N LEU A 53 0.77 1.21 -7.91
CA LEU A 53 1.97 1.74 -7.28
C LEU A 53 3.17 1.70 -8.23
N GLU A 54 3.37 0.59 -8.94
CA GLU A 54 4.42 0.45 -9.94
C GLU A 54 4.29 1.50 -11.04
N GLY A 55 3.06 1.73 -11.54
CA GLY A 55 2.76 2.81 -12.48
C GLY A 55 3.02 4.23 -11.94
N ARG A 56 3.24 4.37 -10.63
CA ARG A 56 3.45 5.65 -9.93
C ARG A 56 4.86 5.78 -9.33
N GLY A 57 5.82 4.99 -9.81
CA GLY A 57 7.22 5.10 -9.40
C GLY A 57 7.52 4.45 -8.05
N TRP A 58 6.74 3.46 -7.65
CA TRP A 58 7.06 2.58 -6.54
C TRP A 58 7.54 1.23 -7.05
N GLU A 59 8.31 0.54 -6.23
CA GLU A 59 8.87 -0.78 -6.52
C GLU A 59 8.52 -1.70 -5.36
N ILE A 60 8.01 -2.89 -5.65
CA ILE A 60 7.74 -3.89 -4.63
C ILE A 60 9.03 -4.63 -4.31
N VAL A 61 9.47 -4.53 -3.05
CA VAL A 61 10.75 -5.11 -2.60
C VAL A 61 10.57 -6.37 -1.77
N ASP A 62 9.38 -6.60 -1.21
CA ASP A 62 9.09 -7.79 -0.43
C ASP A 62 7.59 -8.07 -0.35
N TRP A 63 7.22 -9.32 -0.08
CA TRP A 63 5.85 -9.77 0.12
C TRP A 63 5.75 -10.56 1.43
N THR A 64 4.66 -10.38 2.16
CA THR A 64 4.36 -11.15 3.37
C THR A 64 2.94 -11.66 3.33
N ILE A 65 2.76 -12.88 3.81
CA ILE A 65 1.47 -13.51 4.05
C ILE A 65 1.60 -14.16 5.41
N ASP A 66 0.74 -13.78 6.35
CA ASP A 66 0.71 -14.40 7.66
C ASP A 66 -0.39 -15.47 7.77
N ALA A 67 -0.27 -16.31 8.79
CA ALA A 67 -1.24 -17.36 9.08
C ALA A 67 -2.61 -16.82 9.54
N THR A 68 -2.74 -15.50 9.74
CA THR A 68 -3.95 -14.83 10.23
C THR A 68 -4.81 -14.21 9.11
N ASN A 69 -4.55 -14.60 7.86
CA ASN A 69 -5.18 -14.08 6.64
C ASN A 69 -4.79 -12.65 6.28
N GLU A 70 -3.71 -12.12 6.85
CA GLU A 70 -3.17 -10.85 6.38
C GLU A 70 -2.14 -11.11 5.27
N ALA A 71 -2.27 -10.34 4.19
CA ALA A 71 -1.32 -10.34 3.10
C ALA A 71 -0.87 -8.92 2.86
N GLY A 72 0.38 -8.73 2.44
CA GLY A 72 0.84 -7.40 2.10
C GLY A 72 2.15 -7.38 1.34
N ALA A 73 2.45 -6.20 0.83
CA ALA A 73 3.65 -5.91 0.05
C ALA A 73 4.37 -4.72 0.67
N VAL A 74 5.70 -4.80 0.73
CA VAL A 74 6.53 -3.64 1.05
C VAL A 74 6.85 -2.95 -0.26
N ALA A 75 6.40 -1.69 -0.39
CA ALA A 75 6.68 -0.85 -1.53
C ALA A 75 7.72 0.22 -1.16
N ARG A 76 8.68 0.43 -2.07
CA ARG A 76 9.72 1.44 -1.97
C ARG A 76 9.53 2.49 -3.06
N ARG A 77 9.59 3.77 -2.72
CA ARG A 77 9.60 4.86 -3.72
C ARG A 77 10.93 4.86 -4.47
N VAL A 78 10.85 4.84 -5.80
CA VAL A 78 11.99 4.98 -6.71
C VAL A 78 12.31 6.48 -6.87
N PRO A 79 13.58 6.89 -6.82
CA PRO A 79 14.00 8.29 -6.98
C PRO A 79 13.64 8.90 -8.33
#